data_AF-A0A946IWH5-F1
#
_entry.id   AF-A0A946IWH5-F1
#
_cell.length_a   1.000
_cell.length_b   1.000
_cell.length_c   1.000
_cell.angle_alpha   90.00
_cell.angle_beta   90.00
_cell.angle_gamma   90.00
#
_symmetry.space_group_name_H-M   'P 1'
#
loop_
_entity.id
_entity.type
_entity.pdbx_description
1 polymer ?
#
loop_
_entity_poly.entity_id
_entity_poly.type
_entity_poly.pdbx_seq_one_letter_code
_entity_poly.pdbx_strand_id
1 'polypeptide(L)'
;MSFKGEYQIANLEQRLPNNEVRCNLSPRNCKMKEGQLGFCGVRGNRDGRLVTYTFGKGVHLTEELIETEAIYHFAPGAKILSLGNIGCNLNCQYCQNWKTSQAKFVEDKDVHSFTPESIIETALRHNIRVLSWTYNDPVVWHEFVIATAKLAKKAGIYNLYKSACFITEEALDELLPHIDIFSVSIKAIDEAYYRKLTTGWLQPVLDATKKIYKAGKHLEVSNLMITDVSDNEQSARNMAGWVLENLGPEIPLHFVRFHPEYRMRDTVRTPIDRLERAQVIAKEMGLQHVYLGNVANTDATSSFCNFCGSKLVHRFGLAAHLESLKQDSSCGNCGKAVHFNALDLQDSLENSETTLPDNELVRHTYEWRGDITSIHVQAKNPTNKATSIYYRKQSDASELWKEIPLAAEESFRFILAKPNAEESGLEIALPDFIVSNLFEVFDRAHFPTISIEEGVSENDRTALPKFEGKQIPEKLKLSLAEPNP
;
A
#
# COMPACT_ATOMS: atom_id res chain seq x y z
N MET A 1 8.13 8.46 21.36
CA MET A 1 9.46 7.82 21.31
C MET A 1 10.60 8.81 21.58
N SER A 2 11.51 8.52 22.52
CA SER A 2 12.85 9.12 22.45
C SER A 2 13.74 8.10 21.79
N PHE A 3 14.22 8.36 20.57
CA PHE A 3 15.21 7.52 19.88
C PHE A 3 16.58 7.62 20.57
N LYS A 4 16.63 7.29 21.86
CA LYS A 4 17.83 7.34 22.71
C LYS A 4 18.66 6.10 22.41
N GLY A 5 19.80 6.30 21.75
CA GLY A 5 20.94 5.38 21.79
C GLY A 5 21.37 4.82 20.44
N GLU A 6 20.43 4.36 19.61
CA GLU A 6 20.76 3.69 18.36
C GLU A 6 20.38 4.52 17.14
N TYR A 7 21.39 4.87 16.35
CA TYR A 7 21.22 5.53 15.07
C TYR A 7 22.27 4.99 14.09
N GLN A 8 22.00 5.17 12.80
CA GLN A 8 22.98 4.94 11.75
C GLN A 8 23.24 6.22 10.98
N ILE A 9 24.46 6.36 10.44
CA ILE A 9 24.77 7.43 9.51
C ILE A 9 23.84 7.31 8.30
N ALA A 10 23.20 8.41 7.94
CA ALA A 10 22.29 8.48 6.80
C ALA A 10 22.98 9.12 5.58
N ASN A 11 22.54 8.73 4.39
CA ASN A 11 22.99 9.28 3.12
C ASN A 11 22.34 10.65 2.86
N LEU A 12 22.84 11.32 1.80
CA LEU A 12 22.30 12.58 1.28
C LEU A 12 22.45 13.74 2.28
N GLU A 13 23.59 13.76 2.98
CA GLU A 13 23.97 14.85 3.89
C GLU A 13 24.72 15.96 3.14
N GLN A 14 24.32 17.19 3.38
CA GLN A 14 25.18 18.35 3.14
C GLN A 14 25.60 18.90 4.50
N ARG A 15 26.89 18.81 4.83
CA ARG A 15 27.44 19.41 6.05
C ARG A 15 27.49 20.93 5.92
N LEU A 16 27.13 21.61 6.99
CA LEU A 16 27.10 23.06 7.09
C LEU A 16 27.96 23.52 8.28
N PRO A 17 28.33 24.82 8.35
CA PRO A 17 29.01 25.38 9.51
C PRO A 17 28.25 25.17 10.83
N ASN A 18 28.95 25.28 11.97
CA ASN A 18 28.38 25.17 13.32
C ASN A 18 27.73 23.80 13.64
N ASN A 19 28.30 22.72 13.11
CA ASN A 19 27.78 21.36 13.24
C ASN A 19 26.32 21.24 12.77
N GLU A 20 25.89 22.05 11.81
CA GLU A 20 24.57 21.91 11.19
C GLU A 20 24.65 20.94 10.00
N VAL A 21 23.55 20.26 9.71
CA VAL A 21 23.42 19.41 8.53
C VAL A 21 22.16 19.74 7.77
N ARG A 22 22.21 19.60 6.44
CA ARG A 22 21.03 19.59 5.59
C ARG A 22 20.80 18.20 5.03
N CYS A 23 19.59 17.69 5.18
CA CYS A 23 19.16 16.42 4.62
C CYS A 23 18.55 16.62 3.23
N ASN A 24 19.17 16.09 2.18
CA ASN A 24 18.74 16.21 0.79
C ASN A 24 17.87 15.03 0.31
N LEU A 25 17.35 14.21 1.22
CA LEU A 25 16.52 13.05 0.87
C LEU A 25 15.16 13.40 0.25
N SER A 26 14.52 14.43 0.77
CA SER A 26 13.21 14.88 0.28
C SER A 26 13.25 16.37 -0.03
N PRO A 27 12.31 16.89 -0.83
CA PRO A 27 12.27 18.30 -1.20
C PRO A 27 12.20 19.26 -0.01
N ARG A 28 11.93 18.77 1.21
CA ARG A 28 12.00 19.59 2.43
C ARG A 28 13.37 20.16 2.71
N ASN A 29 14.44 19.51 2.25
CA ASN A 29 15.83 19.93 2.49
C ASN A 29 16.08 20.37 3.94
N CYS A 30 15.60 19.58 4.92
CA CYS A 30 15.59 19.97 6.33
C CYS A 30 17.00 20.35 6.80
N LYS A 31 17.15 21.57 7.31
CA LYS A 31 18.36 22.05 7.97
C LYS A 31 18.24 21.86 9.48
N MET A 32 19.17 21.14 10.09
CA MET A 32 19.09 20.67 11.48
C MET A 32 20.37 21.04 12.22
N LYS A 33 20.22 21.67 13.39
CA LYS A 33 21.28 21.84 14.39
C LYS A 33 21.54 20.54 15.14
N GLU A 34 22.66 20.46 15.84
CA GLU A 34 22.99 19.33 16.71
C GLU A 34 21.79 18.94 17.58
N GLY A 35 21.45 17.64 17.58
CA GLY A 35 20.33 17.08 18.32
C GLY A 35 18.92 17.35 17.79
N GLN A 36 18.77 18.14 16.71
CA GLN A 36 17.46 18.36 16.09
C GLN A 36 17.05 17.21 15.16
N LEU A 37 15.75 16.99 15.07
CA LEU A 37 15.12 16.08 14.12
C LEU A 37 14.57 16.85 12.91
N GLY A 38 14.54 16.18 11.77
CA GLY A 38 13.90 16.67 10.56
C GLY A 38 12.39 16.53 10.64
N PHE A 39 11.69 17.02 9.61
CA PHE A 39 10.23 17.01 9.56
C PHE A 39 9.62 15.61 9.79
N CYS A 40 10.25 14.56 9.25
CA CYS A 40 9.75 13.19 9.37
C CYS A 40 9.85 12.60 10.78
N GLY A 41 10.57 13.26 11.69
CA GLY A 41 10.76 12.81 13.07
C GLY A 41 11.70 11.61 13.23
N VAL A 42 12.26 11.06 12.14
CA VAL A 42 13.09 9.83 12.16
C VAL A 42 14.50 9.99 11.62
N ARG A 43 14.81 11.17 11.07
CA ARG A 43 16.17 11.57 10.69
C ARG A 43 16.57 12.80 11.48
N GLY A 44 17.83 12.94 11.83
CA GLY A 44 18.30 14.05 12.65
C GLY A 44 19.79 14.33 12.50
N ASN A 45 20.28 15.24 13.33
CA ASN A 45 21.69 15.58 13.40
C ASN A 45 22.33 15.04 14.69
N ARG A 46 23.43 14.29 14.56
CA ARG A 46 24.28 13.84 15.66
C ARG A 46 25.73 14.05 15.32
N ASP A 47 26.46 14.72 16.18
CA ASP A 47 27.88 15.03 16.03
C ASP A 47 28.20 15.68 14.67
N GLY A 48 27.32 16.59 14.21
CA GLY A 48 27.43 17.24 12.90
C GLY A 48 27.25 16.30 11.70
N ARG A 49 26.59 15.16 11.89
CA ARG A 49 26.27 14.16 10.86
C ARG A 49 24.77 13.94 10.74
N LEU A 50 24.32 13.72 9.51
CA LEU A 50 22.95 13.24 9.29
C LEU A 50 22.84 11.79 9.72
N VAL A 51 21.84 11.48 10.53
CA VAL A 51 21.56 10.13 11.02
C VAL A 51 20.11 9.74 10.80
N THR A 52 19.87 8.43 10.69
CA THR A 52 18.53 7.82 10.75
C THR A 52 18.38 7.02 12.05
N TYR A 53 17.22 7.13 12.69
CA TYR A 53 16.90 6.42 13.93
C TYR A 53 16.07 5.16 13.71
N THR A 54 15.68 4.90 12.47
CA THR A 54 14.74 3.83 12.12
C THR A 54 15.31 2.82 11.15
N PHE A 55 16.64 2.75 10.98
CA PHE A 55 17.24 1.67 10.18
C PHE A 55 16.83 0.32 10.79
N GLY A 56 16.15 -0.52 9.99
CA GLY A 56 15.61 -1.79 10.46
C GLY A 56 14.46 -1.68 11.47
N LYS A 57 13.90 -0.50 11.72
CA LYS A 57 12.76 -0.31 12.63
C LYS A 57 11.51 0.06 11.85
N GLY A 58 10.50 -0.78 11.93
CA GLY A 58 9.24 -0.63 11.20
C GLY A 58 8.05 -1.12 12.01
N VAL A 59 6.95 -1.37 11.32
CA VAL A 59 5.76 -2.03 11.87
C VAL A 59 5.74 -3.50 11.47
N HIS A 60 4.71 -4.24 11.86
CA HIS A 60 4.54 -5.65 11.49
C HIS A 60 4.73 -5.88 9.99
N LEU A 61 5.50 -6.91 9.64
CA LEU A 61 5.50 -7.46 8.29
C LEU A 61 4.14 -8.04 8.00
N THR A 62 3.66 -7.83 6.78
CA THR A 62 2.33 -8.29 6.37
C THR A 62 2.39 -9.03 5.05
N GLU A 63 1.89 -10.26 5.03
CA GLU A 63 1.58 -10.96 3.79
C GLU A 63 0.26 -10.43 3.21
N GLU A 64 0.33 -9.93 1.98
CA GLU A 64 -0.79 -9.36 1.23
C GLU A 64 -0.76 -9.87 -0.23
N LEU A 65 -1.69 -9.39 -1.06
CA LEU A 65 -1.69 -9.61 -2.52
C LEU A 65 -1.25 -8.34 -3.25
N ILE A 66 -0.63 -8.45 -4.42
CA ILE A 66 -0.12 -7.29 -5.17
C ILE A 66 -1.21 -6.26 -5.54
N GLU A 67 -2.45 -6.73 -5.68
CA GLU A 67 -3.67 -5.92 -5.84
C GLU A 67 -3.82 -4.88 -4.74
N THR A 68 -3.27 -5.18 -3.56
CA THR A 68 -3.25 -4.21 -2.50
C THR A 68 -2.57 -2.96 -3.02
N GLU A 69 -1.37 -3.00 -3.57
CA GLU A 69 -0.61 -1.79 -3.90
C GLU A 69 -1.09 -0.97 -5.10
N ALA A 70 -2.29 -1.22 -5.64
CA ALA A 70 -2.78 -0.63 -6.88
C ALA A 70 -1.78 -0.88 -8.02
N ILE A 71 -1.33 -2.14 -8.09
CA ILE A 71 -0.53 -2.69 -9.17
C ILE A 71 -1.35 -3.83 -9.78
N TYR A 72 -1.98 -3.59 -10.92
CA TYR A 72 -2.87 -4.56 -11.57
C TYR A 72 -2.24 -5.19 -12.81
N HIS A 73 -1.14 -4.63 -13.30
CA HIS A 73 -0.49 -5.05 -14.54
C HIS A 73 0.84 -5.78 -14.30
N PHE A 74 1.20 -6.09 -13.06
CA PHE A 74 2.39 -6.89 -12.72
C PHE A 74 1.97 -8.07 -11.85
N ALA A 75 2.27 -9.29 -12.28
CA ALA A 75 1.97 -10.54 -11.58
C ALA A 75 0.64 -10.57 -10.81
N PRO A 76 -0.52 -10.36 -11.46
CA PRO A 76 -1.82 -10.29 -10.78
C PRO A 76 -2.08 -11.46 -9.84
N GLY A 77 -2.52 -11.18 -8.61
CA GLY A 77 -2.76 -12.18 -7.56
C GLY A 77 -1.50 -12.65 -6.82
N ALA A 78 -0.30 -12.17 -7.15
CA ALA A 78 0.92 -12.57 -6.46
C ALA A 78 0.91 -12.16 -4.98
N LYS A 79 1.39 -13.04 -4.10
CA LYS A 79 1.70 -12.66 -2.72
C LYS A 79 2.83 -11.64 -2.67
N ILE A 80 2.68 -10.66 -1.79
CA ILE A 80 3.69 -9.64 -1.49
C ILE A 80 3.98 -9.62 0.02
N LEU A 81 5.20 -9.24 0.37
CA LEU A 81 5.58 -8.96 1.76
C LEU A 81 5.62 -7.45 1.92
N SER A 82 4.59 -6.90 2.55
CA SER A 82 4.44 -5.47 2.81
C SER A 82 5.21 -5.05 4.06
N LEU A 83 6.06 -4.02 3.88
CA LEU A 83 6.91 -3.44 4.90
C LEU A 83 6.57 -1.97 5.10
N GLY A 84 6.13 -1.62 6.32
CA GLY A 84 5.89 -0.24 6.72
C GLY A 84 6.99 0.29 7.65
N ASN A 85 7.46 1.50 7.38
CA ASN A 85 8.44 2.20 8.22
C ASN A 85 7.76 3.03 9.32
N ILE A 86 8.55 3.72 10.14
CA ILE A 86 8.08 4.78 11.05
C ILE A 86 8.42 6.15 10.45
N GLY A 87 7.51 7.12 10.61
CA GLY A 87 7.70 8.48 10.08
C GLY A 87 7.27 8.64 8.62
N CYS A 88 7.12 9.88 8.19
CA CYS A 88 6.78 10.24 6.81
C CYS A 88 7.26 11.67 6.51
N ASN A 89 7.62 11.94 5.26
CA ASN A 89 7.99 13.28 4.78
C ASN A 89 6.77 14.14 4.38
N LEU A 90 5.54 13.66 4.59
CA LEU A 90 4.28 14.37 4.40
C LEU A 90 3.41 14.32 5.68
N ASN A 91 2.39 15.17 5.76
CA ASN A 91 1.43 15.21 6.86
C ASN A 91 0.00 15.26 6.31
N CYS A 92 -0.38 14.20 5.60
CA CYS A 92 -1.69 14.08 4.96
C CYS A 92 -2.81 14.11 6.02
N GLN A 93 -3.77 15.03 5.92
CA GLN A 93 -4.86 15.17 6.89
C GLN A 93 -5.81 13.96 6.92
N TYR A 94 -5.80 13.16 5.85
CA TYR A 94 -6.55 11.93 5.66
C TYR A 94 -5.69 10.67 5.81
N CYS A 95 -4.46 10.77 6.34
CA CYS A 95 -3.55 9.64 6.39
C CYS A 95 -4.15 8.47 7.18
N GLN A 96 -4.29 7.33 6.51
CA GLN A 96 -4.81 6.10 7.11
C GLN A 96 -3.82 5.50 8.11
N ASN A 97 -2.52 5.64 7.81
CA ASN A 97 -1.43 5.22 8.69
C ASN A 97 -0.89 6.38 9.54
N TRP A 98 -1.75 7.31 9.97
CA TRP A 98 -1.32 8.51 10.71
C TRP A 98 -0.59 8.19 12.02
N LYS A 99 -0.95 7.08 12.69
CA LYS A 99 -0.32 6.66 13.95
C LYS A 99 1.17 6.36 13.78
N THR A 100 1.56 5.74 12.66
CA THR A 100 2.94 5.30 12.41
C THR A 100 3.72 6.27 11.52
N SER A 101 3.03 6.98 10.61
CA SER A 101 3.64 8.03 9.77
C SER A 101 4.00 9.29 10.56
N GLN A 102 3.31 9.58 11.67
CA GLN A 102 3.64 10.69 12.55
C GLN A 102 4.37 10.14 13.78
N ALA A 103 5.70 10.10 13.73
CA ALA A 103 6.57 9.45 14.72
C ALA A 103 6.29 9.83 16.20
N LYS A 104 5.68 10.99 16.44
CA LYS A 104 5.25 11.43 17.78
C LYS A 104 4.13 10.56 18.40
N PHE A 105 3.34 9.86 17.60
CA PHE A 105 2.27 8.96 18.08
C PHE A 105 2.71 7.51 18.19
N VAL A 106 3.94 7.19 17.79
CA VAL A 106 4.48 5.82 17.84
C VAL A 106 4.94 5.49 19.25
N GLU A 107 4.46 4.35 19.74
CA GLU A 107 4.85 3.74 21.00
C GLU A 107 5.77 2.54 20.76
N ASP A 108 6.55 2.13 21.76
CA ASP A 108 7.54 1.05 21.60
C ASP A 108 6.89 -0.29 21.21
N LYS A 109 5.64 -0.52 21.64
CA LYS A 109 4.85 -1.71 21.27
C LYS A 109 4.49 -1.79 19.77
N ASP A 110 4.53 -0.66 19.06
CA ASP A 110 4.18 -0.59 17.64
C ASP A 110 5.41 -0.87 16.75
N VAL A 111 6.61 -0.97 17.35
CA VAL A 111 7.89 -1.03 16.63
C VAL A 111 8.48 -2.42 16.65
N HIS A 112 8.81 -2.90 15.45
CA HIS A 112 9.47 -4.17 15.20
C HIS A 112 10.85 -3.92 14.60
N SER A 113 11.81 -4.79 14.93
CA SER A 113 13.19 -4.70 14.45
C SER A 113 13.50 -5.80 13.46
N PHE A 114 14.18 -5.44 12.38
CA PHE A 114 14.48 -6.31 11.25
C PHE A 114 15.92 -6.08 10.78
N THR A 115 16.57 -7.15 10.32
CA THR A 115 17.76 -7.03 9.49
C THR A 115 17.36 -7.18 8.02
N PRO A 116 18.15 -6.66 7.07
CA PRO A 116 17.92 -6.93 5.65
C PRO A 116 17.80 -8.43 5.35
N GLU A 117 18.64 -9.26 6.00
CA GLU A 117 18.65 -10.72 5.84
C GLU A 117 17.37 -11.36 6.38
N SER A 118 16.87 -10.93 7.54
CA SER A 118 15.64 -11.50 8.12
C SER A 118 14.42 -11.24 7.22
N ILE A 119 14.38 -10.11 6.52
CA ILE A 119 13.31 -9.83 5.54
C ILE A 119 13.37 -10.82 4.38
N ILE A 120 14.56 -11.12 3.85
CA ILE A 120 14.71 -12.08 2.76
C ILE A 120 14.35 -13.49 3.24
N GLU A 121 14.78 -13.87 4.43
CA GLU A 121 14.43 -15.16 5.03
C GLU A 121 12.92 -15.33 5.19
N THR A 122 12.22 -14.33 5.75
CA THR A 122 10.75 -14.35 5.86
C THR A 122 10.09 -14.43 4.48
N ALA A 123 10.53 -13.63 3.51
CA ALA A 123 9.96 -13.69 2.16
C ALA A 123 10.11 -15.09 1.53
N LEU A 124 11.30 -15.70 1.61
CA LEU A 124 11.53 -17.04 1.08
C LEU A 124 10.72 -18.12 1.82
N ARG A 125 10.63 -18.04 3.15
CA ARG A 125 9.85 -18.98 3.97
C ARG A 125 8.35 -18.93 3.64
N HIS A 126 7.84 -17.75 3.29
CA HIS A 126 6.44 -17.56 2.88
C HIS A 126 6.23 -17.75 1.37
N ASN A 127 7.26 -18.15 0.63
CA ASN A 127 7.27 -18.26 -0.83
C ASN A 127 6.84 -16.97 -1.54
N ILE A 128 7.25 -15.82 -1.01
CA ILE A 128 6.94 -14.49 -1.52
C ILE A 128 8.08 -14.01 -2.42
N ARG A 129 7.73 -13.51 -3.61
CA ARG A 129 8.70 -13.06 -4.62
C ARG A 129 8.63 -11.56 -4.92
N VAL A 130 7.87 -10.80 -4.13
CA VAL A 130 7.79 -9.34 -4.21
C VAL A 130 7.83 -8.74 -2.80
N LEU A 131 8.80 -7.86 -2.54
CA LEU A 131 8.78 -6.99 -1.35
C LEU A 131 8.06 -5.68 -1.70
N SER A 132 7.11 -5.27 -0.87
CA SER A 132 6.38 -4.01 -1.02
C SER A 132 6.80 -3.02 0.08
N TRP A 133 7.44 -1.92 -0.31
CA TRP A 133 7.78 -0.82 0.57
C TRP A 133 6.60 0.16 0.62
N THR A 134 5.84 0.19 1.74
CA THR A 134 4.47 0.75 1.77
C THR A 134 4.04 1.33 3.13
N TYR A 135 2.71 1.48 3.32
CA TYR A 135 1.95 2.03 4.45
C TYR A 135 2.14 3.53 4.69
N ASN A 136 3.36 3.94 5.00
CA ASN A 136 3.70 5.32 5.24
C ASN A 136 4.25 5.94 3.97
N ASP A 137 5.45 6.52 4.01
CA ASP A 137 6.19 6.80 2.79
C ASP A 137 7.61 6.25 2.93
N PRO A 138 7.99 5.22 2.16
CA PRO A 138 9.25 4.52 2.32
C PRO A 138 10.47 5.42 2.02
N VAL A 139 10.27 6.63 1.48
CA VAL A 139 11.35 7.60 1.25
C VAL A 139 12.16 7.84 2.51
N VAL A 140 11.53 7.93 3.69
CA VAL A 140 12.27 8.20 4.94
C VAL A 140 13.06 6.99 5.45
N TRP A 141 12.84 5.80 4.88
CA TRP A 141 13.51 4.53 5.19
C TRP A 141 14.61 4.14 4.17
N HIS A 142 15.02 5.11 3.35
CA HIS A 142 15.93 4.99 2.20
C HIS A 142 17.08 3.98 2.34
N GLU A 143 17.91 4.09 3.39
CA GLU A 143 19.08 3.24 3.56
C GLU A 143 18.72 1.77 3.77
N PHE A 144 17.68 1.52 4.57
CA PHE A 144 17.23 0.16 4.86
C PHE A 144 16.55 -0.47 3.64
N VAL A 145 15.76 0.32 2.90
CA VAL A 145 15.18 -0.09 1.61
C VAL A 145 16.28 -0.52 0.64
N ILE A 146 17.30 0.32 0.41
CA ILE A 146 18.40 0.02 -0.53
C ILE A 146 19.20 -1.21 -0.09
N ALA A 147 19.54 -1.31 1.19
CA ALA A 147 20.29 -2.44 1.72
C ALA A 147 19.54 -3.77 1.48
N THR A 148 18.24 -3.79 1.78
CA THR A 148 17.39 -4.97 1.65
C THR A 148 17.07 -5.28 0.19
N ALA A 149 16.77 -4.27 -0.63
CA ALA A 149 16.48 -4.45 -2.06
C ALA A 149 17.66 -5.06 -2.83
N LYS A 150 18.90 -4.73 -2.46
CA LYS A 150 20.11 -5.38 -3.00
C LYS A 150 20.16 -6.88 -2.69
N LEU A 151 19.76 -7.30 -1.49
CA LEU A 151 19.69 -8.71 -1.13
C LEU A 151 18.52 -9.41 -1.83
N ALA A 152 17.35 -8.76 -1.87
CA ALA A 152 16.17 -9.25 -2.58
C ALA A 152 16.49 -9.59 -4.03
N LYS A 153 17.17 -8.70 -4.77
CA LYS A 153 17.59 -8.96 -6.15
C LYS A 153 18.50 -10.17 -6.29
N LYS A 154 19.45 -10.35 -5.36
CA LYS A 154 20.32 -11.55 -5.35
C LYS A 154 19.54 -12.83 -5.10
N ALA A 155 18.45 -12.76 -4.34
CA ALA A 155 17.53 -13.87 -4.07
C ALA A 155 16.44 -14.03 -5.15
N GLY A 156 16.45 -13.23 -6.22
CA GLY A 156 15.42 -13.26 -7.26
C GLY A 156 14.07 -12.71 -6.82
N ILE A 157 14.03 -11.85 -5.79
CA ILE A 157 12.83 -11.20 -5.27
C ILE A 157 12.75 -9.77 -5.84
N TYR A 158 11.58 -9.41 -6.39
CA TYR A 158 11.31 -8.09 -6.95
C TYR A 158 11.03 -7.06 -5.87
N ASN A 159 11.33 -5.80 -6.15
CA ASN A 159 11.06 -4.69 -5.24
C ASN A 159 9.97 -3.76 -5.80
N LEU A 160 8.87 -3.67 -5.07
CA LEU A 160 7.75 -2.76 -5.29
C LEU A 160 7.85 -1.58 -4.33
N TYR A 161 7.79 -0.36 -4.86
CA TYR A 161 7.87 0.88 -4.08
C TYR A 161 6.56 1.67 -4.18
N LYS A 162 5.73 1.60 -3.13
CA LYS A 162 4.48 2.35 -3.00
C LYS A 162 4.76 3.67 -2.28
N SER A 163 4.65 4.80 -2.97
CA SER A 163 5.06 6.08 -2.39
C SER A 163 4.25 7.25 -2.95
N ALA A 164 4.15 8.34 -2.18
CA ALA A 164 3.73 9.64 -2.71
C ALA A 164 4.84 10.31 -3.55
N CYS A 165 6.01 9.66 -3.67
CA CYS A 165 7.19 10.08 -4.42
C CYS A 165 7.60 11.53 -4.16
N PHE A 166 7.45 11.98 -2.91
CA PHE A 166 7.95 13.29 -2.47
C PHE A 166 9.45 13.21 -2.14
N ILE A 167 10.24 12.91 -3.17
CA ILE A 167 11.66 12.57 -3.11
C ILE A 167 12.47 13.57 -3.95
N THR A 168 13.73 13.83 -3.58
CA THR A 168 14.62 14.63 -4.45
C THR A 168 15.11 13.81 -5.63
N GLU A 169 15.59 14.50 -6.66
CA GLU A 169 16.18 13.85 -7.83
C GLU A 169 17.38 12.96 -7.46
N GLU A 170 18.30 13.47 -6.63
CA GLU A 170 19.50 12.76 -6.16
C GLU A 170 19.15 11.48 -5.39
N ALA A 171 18.17 11.56 -4.48
CA ALA A 171 17.71 10.40 -3.74
C ALA A 171 17.04 9.36 -4.64
N LEU A 172 16.26 9.82 -5.64
CA LEU A 172 15.64 8.93 -6.61
C LEU A 172 16.71 8.23 -7.48
N ASP A 173 17.80 8.90 -7.82
CA ASP A 173 18.93 8.29 -8.55
C ASP A 173 19.60 7.16 -7.77
N GLU A 174 19.76 7.30 -6.45
CA GLU A 174 20.25 6.21 -5.59
C GLU A 174 19.26 5.03 -5.54
N LEU A 175 17.95 5.30 -5.60
CA LEU A 175 16.90 4.30 -5.42
C LEU A 175 16.58 3.51 -6.71
N LEU A 176 16.54 4.19 -7.86
CA LEU A 176 16.10 3.64 -9.15
C LEU A 176 16.77 2.32 -9.55
N PRO A 177 18.08 2.08 -9.35
CA PRO A 177 18.72 0.80 -9.67
C PRO A 177 18.17 -0.39 -8.88
N HIS A 178 17.57 -0.14 -7.71
CA HIS A 178 17.19 -1.16 -6.74
C HIS A 178 15.69 -1.48 -6.73
N ILE A 179 14.87 -0.67 -7.39
CA ILE A 179 13.41 -0.88 -7.46
C ILE A 179 13.02 -1.31 -8.87
N ASP A 180 12.05 -2.24 -8.94
CA ASP A 180 11.56 -2.84 -10.18
C ASP A 180 10.16 -2.31 -10.55
N ILE A 181 9.32 -2.13 -9.53
CA ILE A 181 7.91 -1.74 -9.65
C ILE A 181 7.67 -0.47 -8.84
N PHE A 182 7.02 0.53 -9.42
CA PHE A 182 6.61 1.75 -8.73
C PHE A 182 5.09 1.88 -8.77
N SER A 183 4.52 2.10 -7.59
CA SER A 183 3.14 2.52 -7.45
C SER A 183 3.13 3.94 -6.89
N VAL A 184 2.90 4.92 -7.75
CA VAL A 184 3.04 6.34 -7.38
C VAL A 184 1.67 6.93 -7.06
N SER A 185 1.54 7.48 -5.86
CA SER A 185 0.34 8.19 -5.42
C SER A 185 0.45 9.67 -5.74
N ILE A 186 -0.14 10.08 -6.87
CA ILE A 186 -0.35 11.50 -7.17
C ILE A 186 -1.67 11.90 -6.52
N LYS A 187 -1.57 12.72 -5.48
CA LYS A 187 -2.70 12.97 -4.56
C LYS A 187 -3.77 13.87 -5.17
N ALA A 188 -3.35 14.81 -6.02
CA ALA A 188 -4.19 15.68 -6.84
C ALA A 188 -3.29 16.40 -7.86
N ILE A 189 -3.84 16.86 -8.99
CA ILE A 189 -3.17 17.83 -9.87
C ILE A 189 -3.58 19.24 -9.40
N ASP A 190 -3.16 19.59 -8.17
CA ASP A 190 -3.50 20.85 -7.50
C ASP A 190 -2.45 21.19 -6.42
N GLU A 191 -1.76 22.32 -6.59
CA GLU A 191 -0.74 22.80 -5.64
C GLU A 191 -1.35 23.25 -4.30
N ALA A 192 -2.55 23.87 -4.32
CA ALA A 192 -3.24 24.29 -3.09
C ALA A 192 -3.68 23.08 -2.27
N TYR A 193 -4.14 22.01 -2.92
CA TYR A 193 -4.39 20.72 -2.28
C TYR A 193 -3.14 20.22 -1.54
N TYR A 194 -1.99 20.19 -2.21
CA TYR A 194 -0.75 19.68 -1.60
C TYR A 194 -0.33 20.52 -0.40
N ARG A 195 -0.35 21.85 -0.51
CA ARG A 195 0.00 22.74 0.59
C ARG A 195 -0.92 22.55 1.79
N LYS A 196 -2.24 22.53 1.56
CA LYS A 196 -3.25 22.50 2.61
C LYS A 196 -3.40 21.11 3.24
N LEU A 197 -3.49 20.07 2.44
CA LEU A 197 -3.87 18.74 2.91
C LEU A 197 -2.69 17.82 3.17
N THR A 198 -1.51 18.05 2.59
CA THR A 198 -0.33 17.19 2.77
C THR A 198 0.84 17.90 3.43
N THR A 199 0.81 19.24 3.50
CA THR A 199 1.94 20.09 3.93
C THR A 199 3.17 19.91 3.01
N GLY A 200 2.95 19.41 1.79
CA GLY A 200 3.96 19.22 0.75
C GLY A 200 3.74 20.17 -0.43
N TRP A 201 4.32 19.84 -1.58
CA TRP A 201 4.08 20.53 -2.85
C TRP A 201 4.16 19.57 -4.03
N LEU A 202 3.46 19.90 -5.11
CA LEU A 202 3.13 18.97 -6.18
C LEU A 202 4.33 18.68 -7.08
N GLN A 203 5.04 19.72 -7.51
CA GLN A 203 6.00 19.63 -8.61
C GLN A 203 7.06 18.52 -8.46
N PRO A 204 7.71 18.30 -7.29
CA PRO A 204 8.67 17.21 -7.12
C PRO A 204 8.07 15.82 -7.34
N VAL A 205 6.80 15.62 -7.00
CA VAL A 205 6.11 14.33 -7.23
C VAL A 205 5.95 14.09 -8.73
N LEU A 206 5.53 15.11 -9.48
CA LEU A 206 5.37 15.03 -10.92
C LEU A 206 6.72 14.78 -11.62
N ASP A 207 7.78 15.45 -11.18
CA ASP A 207 9.12 15.29 -11.74
C ASP A 207 9.71 13.91 -11.44
N ALA A 208 9.59 13.43 -10.21
CA ALA A 208 9.98 12.08 -9.83
C ALA A 208 9.23 11.02 -10.65
N THR A 209 7.92 11.18 -10.83
CA THR A 209 7.08 10.24 -11.61
C THR A 209 7.53 10.18 -13.07
N LYS A 210 7.76 11.35 -13.72
CA LYS A 210 8.29 11.40 -15.09
C LYS A 210 9.66 10.74 -15.19
N LYS A 211 10.52 10.91 -14.19
CA LYS A 211 11.86 10.29 -14.16
C LYS A 211 11.77 8.77 -14.03
N ILE A 212 10.88 8.25 -13.18
CA ILE A 212 10.61 6.81 -13.05
C ILE A 212 10.13 6.22 -14.38
N TYR A 213 9.18 6.88 -15.04
CA TYR A 213 8.68 6.46 -16.36
C TYR A 213 9.79 6.43 -17.41
N LYS A 214 10.58 7.51 -17.52
CA LYS A 214 11.73 7.59 -18.45
C LYS A 214 12.80 6.54 -18.19
N ALA A 215 12.94 6.07 -16.95
CA ALA A 215 13.86 5.00 -16.58
C ALA A 215 13.36 3.59 -16.99
N GLY A 216 12.18 3.48 -17.62
CA GLY A 216 11.63 2.22 -18.12
C GLY A 216 11.19 1.25 -17.02
N LYS A 217 10.85 1.77 -15.84
CA LYS A 217 10.36 0.97 -14.71
C LYS A 217 8.88 0.62 -14.90
N HIS A 218 8.43 -0.50 -14.32
CA HIS A 218 6.99 -0.75 -14.22
C HIS A 218 6.38 0.34 -13.35
N LEU A 219 5.41 1.07 -13.87
CA LEU A 219 4.80 2.22 -13.21
C LEU A 219 3.29 2.15 -13.32
N GLU A 220 2.61 2.27 -12.20
CA GLU A 220 1.18 2.56 -12.15
C GLU A 220 0.92 3.77 -11.25
N VAL A 221 -0.09 4.56 -11.60
CA VAL A 221 -0.44 5.79 -10.90
C VAL A 221 -1.74 5.60 -10.13
N SER A 222 -1.79 6.08 -8.89
CA SER A 222 -2.99 6.08 -8.08
C SER A 222 -3.36 7.49 -7.63
N ASN A 223 -4.66 7.79 -7.65
CA ASN A 223 -5.24 9.04 -7.19
C ASN A 223 -6.37 8.77 -6.20
N LEU A 224 -6.20 9.22 -4.95
CA LEU A 224 -7.22 9.08 -3.91
C LEU A 224 -8.31 10.13 -4.13
N MET A 225 -9.51 9.68 -4.47
CA MET A 225 -10.66 10.54 -4.66
C MET A 225 -11.26 10.84 -3.30
N ILE A 226 -11.04 12.05 -2.75
CA ILE A 226 -11.59 12.47 -1.46
C ILE A 226 -12.92 13.18 -1.67
N THR A 227 -13.94 12.74 -0.92
CA THR A 227 -15.31 13.24 -0.98
C THR A 227 -15.39 14.75 -0.83
N ASP A 228 -16.00 15.41 -1.82
CA ASP A 228 -16.22 16.85 -1.94
C ASP A 228 -14.94 17.71 -1.94
N VAL A 229 -13.78 17.08 -2.16
CA VAL A 229 -12.48 17.76 -2.19
C VAL A 229 -11.77 17.53 -3.53
N SER A 230 -11.76 16.29 -4.01
CA SER A 230 -10.98 15.89 -5.19
C SER A 230 -11.67 14.80 -6.02
N ASP A 231 -12.96 14.57 -5.79
CA ASP A 231 -13.76 13.53 -6.44
C ASP A 231 -14.76 14.06 -7.48
N ASN A 232 -14.52 15.28 -7.97
CA ASN A 232 -15.31 15.90 -9.04
C ASN A 232 -14.74 15.58 -10.44
N GLU A 233 -15.55 15.79 -11.49
CA GLU A 233 -15.14 15.52 -12.87
C GLU A 233 -13.87 16.27 -13.29
N GLN A 234 -13.70 17.52 -12.87
CA GLN A 234 -12.52 18.32 -13.24
C GLN A 234 -11.24 17.72 -12.66
N SER A 235 -11.29 17.20 -11.43
CA SER A 235 -10.16 16.53 -10.79
C SER A 235 -9.77 15.26 -11.57
N ALA A 236 -10.77 14.48 -12.01
CA ALA A 236 -10.55 13.31 -12.86
C ALA A 236 -9.93 13.70 -14.22
N ARG A 237 -10.43 14.76 -14.87
CA ARG A 237 -9.88 15.26 -16.14
C ARG A 237 -8.44 15.73 -15.99
N ASN A 238 -8.13 16.47 -14.93
CA ASN A 238 -6.77 16.95 -14.68
C ASN A 238 -5.80 15.78 -14.47
N MET A 239 -6.20 14.77 -13.68
CA MET A 239 -5.38 13.58 -13.45
C MET A 239 -5.17 12.78 -14.74
N ALA A 240 -6.25 12.47 -15.46
CA ALA A 240 -6.18 11.70 -16.70
C ALA A 240 -5.39 12.42 -17.79
N GLY A 241 -5.61 13.73 -17.95
CA GLY A 241 -4.86 14.58 -18.89
C GLY A 241 -3.37 14.59 -18.57
N TRP A 242 -3.00 14.75 -17.29
CA TRP A 242 -1.59 14.72 -16.89
C TRP A 242 -0.93 13.37 -17.20
N VAL A 243 -1.59 12.24 -16.92
CA VAL A 243 -1.08 10.90 -17.25
C VAL A 243 -0.91 10.74 -18.75
N LEU A 244 -1.92 11.10 -19.55
CA LEU A 244 -1.86 11.03 -21.02
C LEU A 244 -0.69 11.82 -21.60
N GLU A 245 -0.54 13.07 -21.15
CA GLU A 245 0.49 14.00 -21.66
C GLU A 245 1.92 13.59 -21.28
N ASN A 246 2.11 13.01 -20.08
CA ASN A 246 3.44 12.82 -19.52
C ASN A 246 3.92 11.36 -19.48
N LEU A 247 2.99 10.41 -19.44
CA LEU A 247 3.26 8.98 -19.24
C LEU A 247 2.67 8.08 -20.34
N GLY A 248 1.71 8.57 -21.13
CA GLY A 248 1.10 7.81 -22.22
C GLY A 248 -0.20 7.07 -21.84
N PRO A 249 -0.98 6.65 -22.85
CA PRO A 249 -2.30 6.06 -22.66
C PRO A 249 -2.30 4.65 -22.04
N GLU A 250 -1.17 3.94 -22.10
CA GLU A 250 -1.00 2.57 -21.61
C GLU A 250 -0.71 2.47 -20.11
N ILE A 251 -0.34 3.58 -19.45
CA ILE A 251 -0.01 3.58 -18.03
C ILE A 251 -1.30 3.45 -17.19
N PRO A 252 -1.43 2.41 -16.35
CA PRO A 252 -2.59 2.23 -15.50
C PRO A 252 -2.81 3.40 -14.52
N LEU A 253 -4.04 3.92 -14.51
CA LEU A 253 -4.51 4.90 -13.54
C LEU A 253 -5.57 4.30 -12.62
N HIS A 254 -5.35 4.41 -11.32
CA HIS A 254 -6.26 3.92 -10.29
C HIS A 254 -6.93 5.09 -9.58
N PHE A 255 -8.26 5.20 -9.70
CA PHE A 255 -9.05 6.07 -8.83
C PHE A 255 -9.41 5.29 -7.57
N VAL A 256 -8.86 5.71 -6.44
CA VAL A 256 -8.95 4.98 -5.17
C VAL A 256 -10.00 5.61 -4.27
N ARG A 257 -10.89 4.79 -3.73
CA ARG A 257 -11.96 5.25 -2.84
C ARG A 257 -11.40 5.71 -1.49
N PHE A 258 -11.76 6.92 -1.09
CA PHE A 258 -11.37 7.49 0.19
C PHE A 258 -12.09 6.84 1.37
N HIS A 259 -11.38 6.81 2.51
CA HIS A 259 -11.90 6.42 3.81
C HIS A 259 -11.61 7.52 4.85
N PRO A 260 -12.64 7.99 5.60
CA PRO A 260 -12.48 9.00 6.65
C PRO A 260 -11.56 8.55 7.79
N GLU A 261 -10.41 9.21 7.96
CA GLU A 261 -9.48 8.91 9.05
C GLU A 261 -8.68 10.16 9.44
N TYR A 262 -7.95 10.06 10.55
CA TYR A 262 -7.10 11.08 11.15
C TYR A 262 -7.85 12.38 11.44
N ARG A 263 -7.66 13.41 10.62
CA ARG A 263 -8.29 14.73 10.79
C ARG A 263 -9.47 14.95 9.86
N MET A 264 -9.80 13.96 9.04
CA MET A 264 -10.91 13.98 8.09
C MET A 264 -11.95 12.91 8.45
N ARG A 265 -12.29 12.80 9.74
CA ARG A 265 -13.34 11.90 10.24
C ARG A 265 -14.76 12.49 10.11
N ASP A 266 -14.86 13.80 9.86
CA ASP A 266 -16.13 14.54 9.69
C ASP A 266 -16.69 14.44 8.24
N THR A 267 -16.22 13.48 7.44
CA THR A 267 -16.64 13.28 6.05
C THR A 267 -16.96 11.80 5.82
N VAL A 268 -17.45 11.46 4.63
CA VAL A 268 -17.85 10.11 4.26
C VAL A 268 -16.90 9.51 3.23
N ARG A 269 -16.90 8.17 3.11
CA ARG A 269 -16.26 7.48 2.00
C ARG A 269 -16.81 8.01 0.69
N THR A 270 -15.96 8.04 -0.32
CA THR A 270 -16.38 8.56 -1.62
C THR A 270 -17.45 7.64 -2.21
N PRO A 271 -18.60 8.20 -2.65
CA PRO A 271 -19.63 7.44 -3.34
C PRO A 271 -19.08 6.75 -4.59
N ILE A 272 -19.41 5.47 -4.78
CA ILE A 272 -18.84 4.63 -5.85
C ILE A 272 -19.18 5.19 -7.25
N ASP A 273 -20.36 5.76 -7.43
CA ASP A 273 -20.80 6.40 -8.67
C ASP A 273 -19.89 7.56 -9.10
N ARG A 274 -19.29 8.30 -8.15
CA ARG A 274 -18.29 9.34 -8.46
C ARG A 274 -16.98 8.75 -9.00
N LEU A 275 -16.55 7.61 -8.45
CA LEU A 275 -15.39 6.87 -8.96
C LEU A 275 -15.65 6.30 -10.35
N GLU A 276 -16.80 5.66 -10.56
CA GLU A 276 -17.22 5.14 -11.87
C GLU A 276 -17.28 6.26 -12.91
N ARG A 277 -17.82 7.43 -12.54
CA ARG A 277 -17.83 8.60 -13.41
C ARG A 277 -16.42 9.07 -13.77
N ALA A 278 -15.50 9.11 -12.80
CA ALA A 278 -14.09 9.43 -13.06
C ALA A 278 -13.43 8.43 -14.03
N GLN A 279 -13.73 7.14 -13.87
CA GLN A 279 -13.24 6.09 -14.76
C GLN A 279 -13.73 6.30 -16.20
N VAL A 280 -15.03 6.56 -16.39
CA VAL A 280 -15.62 6.83 -17.71
C VAL A 280 -14.93 8.01 -18.37
N ILE A 281 -14.78 9.13 -17.66
CA ILE A 281 -14.13 10.34 -18.17
C ILE A 281 -12.69 10.06 -18.61
N ALA A 282 -11.91 9.38 -17.77
CA ALA A 282 -10.52 9.06 -18.08
C ALA A 282 -10.39 8.16 -19.33
N LYS A 283 -11.30 7.18 -19.49
CA LYS A 283 -11.36 6.33 -20.68
C LYS A 283 -11.80 7.11 -21.93
N GLU A 284 -12.80 7.99 -21.82
CA GLU A 284 -13.24 8.89 -22.90
C GLU A 284 -12.13 9.83 -23.38
N MET A 285 -11.24 10.23 -22.47
CA MET A 285 -10.05 11.04 -22.81
C MET A 285 -8.94 10.24 -23.52
N GLY A 286 -9.02 8.90 -23.52
CA GLY A 286 -8.10 8.03 -24.24
C GLY A 286 -7.17 7.17 -23.37
N LEU A 287 -7.31 7.20 -22.04
CA LEU A 287 -6.59 6.23 -21.19
C LEU A 287 -7.12 4.82 -21.43
N GLN A 288 -6.21 3.88 -21.65
CA GLN A 288 -6.55 2.49 -21.97
C GLN A 288 -6.86 1.67 -20.71
N HIS A 289 -6.22 2.01 -19.59
CA HIS A 289 -6.28 1.25 -18.35
C HIS A 289 -6.64 2.16 -17.19
N VAL A 290 -7.90 2.10 -16.78
CA VAL A 290 -8.42 2.89 -15.66
C VAL A 290 -9.19 1.97 -14.72
N TYR A 291 -8.80 1.96 -13.45
CA TYR A 291 -9.29 1.04 -12.43
C TYR A 291 -9.86 1.79 -11.23
N LEU A 292 -10.76 1.12 -10.52
CA LEU A 292 -11.20 1.55 -9.20
C LEU A 292 -10.45 0.77 -8.12
N GLY A 293 -9.88 1.47 -7.15
CA GLY A 293 -9.27 0.88 -5.96
C GLY A 293 -10.17 1.03 -4.73
N ASN A 294 -10.05 0.13 -3.76
CA ASN A 294 -10.88 0.10 -2.54
C ASN A 294 -12.40 -0.01 -2.84
N VAL A 295 -12.72 -0.73 -3.91
CA VAL A 295 -14.08 -1.09 -4.31
C VAL A 295 -14.09 -2.59 -4.58
N ALA A 296 -15.14 -3.28 -4.17
CA ALA A 296 -15.35 -4.69 -4.45
C ALA A 296 -16.60 -4.87 -5.33
N ASN A 297 -16.74 -6.05 -5.92
CA ASN A 297 -17.95 -6.45 -6.66
C ASN A 297 -18.32 -5.52 -7.84
N THR A 298 -17.33 -5.10 -8.64
CA THR A 298 -17.54 -4.33 -9.86
C THR A 298 -16.51 -4.73 -10.91
N ASP A 299 -16.91 -4.79 -12.19
CA ASP A 299 -15.98 -5.03 -13.30
C ASP A 299 -14.96 -3.89 -13.45
N ALA A 300 -15.19 -2.73 -12.82
CA ALA A 300 -14.28 -1.60 -12.86
C ALA A 300 -12.91 -1.86 -12.17
N THR A 301 -12.78 -2.96 -11.42
CA THR A 301 -11.49 -3.46 -10.87
C THR A 301 -10.82 -4.51 -11.77
N SER A 302 -11.58 -5.10 -12.69
CA SER A 302 -11.13 -6.19 -13.55
C SER A 302 -10.44 -5.66 -14.81
N SER A 303 -9.53 -6.46 -15.36
CA SER A 303 -8.75 -6.10 -16.55
C SER A 303 -9.34 -6.75 -17.80
N PHE A 304 -9.43 -5.99 -18.88
CA PHE A 304 -9.99 -6.44 -20.16
C PHE A 304 -9.01 -6.20 -21.30
N CYS A 305 -9.10 -7.02 -22.34
CA CYS A 305 -8.31 -6.87 -23.55
C CYS A 305 -8.80 -5.68 -24.37
N ASN A 306 -7.95 -4.68 -24.58
CA ASN A 306 -8.29 -3.48 -25.38
C ASN A 306 -8.54 -3.77 -26.87
N PHE A 307 -8.30 -5.00 -27.34
CA PHE A 307 -8.48 -5.39 -28.74
C PHE A 307 -9.77 -6.17 -28.99
N CYS A 308 -10.14 -7.09 -28.10
CA CYS A 308 -11.30 -7.97 -28.29
C CYS A 308 -12.31 -7.93 -27.14
N GLY A 309 -12.04 -7.17 -26.08
CA GLY A 309 -12.92 -7.03 -24.92
C GLY A 309 -12.96 -8.24 -23.98
N SER A 310 -12.19 -9.31 -24.24
CA SER A 310 -12.17 -10.46 -23.33
C SER A 310 -11.61 -10.08 -21.96
N LYS A 311 -12.19 -10.65 -20.89
CA LYS A 311 -11.71 -10.46 -19.52
C LYS A 311 -10.37 -11.19 -19.37
N LEU A 312 -9.34 -10.45 -18.99
CA LEU A 312 -7.97 -10.94 -18.83
C LEU A 312 -7.75 -11.43 -17.40
N VAL A 313 -8.17 -10.61 -16.44
CA VAL A 313 -8.06 -10.86 -15.01
C VAL A 313 -9.37 -10.42 -14.37
N HIS A 314 -10.02 -11.35 -13.69
CA HIS A 314 -11.19 -11.06 -12.87
C HIS A 314 -10.74 -10.70 -11.46
N ARG A 315 -11.28 -9.60 -10.91
CA ARG A 315 -10.98 -9.18 -9.53
C ARG A 315 -12.23 -9.01 -8.70
N PHE A 316 -12.20 -9.57 -7.50
CA PHE A 316 -13.18 -9.34 -6.45
C PHE A 316 -12.46 -8.80 -5.21
N GLY A 317 -12.53 -7.49 -5.00
CA GLY A 317 -11.75 -6.83 -3.95
C GLY A 317 -10.25 -7.05 -4.17
N LEU A 318 -9.60 -7.76 -3.25
CA LEU A 318 -8.17 -8.09 -3.33
C LEU A 318 -7.88 -9.38 -4.10
N ALA A 319 -8.87 -10.25 -4.29
CA ALA A 319 -8.65 -11.50 -4.99
C ALA A 319 -8.60 -11.26 -6.50
N ALA A 320 -7.59 -11.82 -7.15
CA ALA A 320 -7.43 -11.81 -8.60
C ALA A 320 -7.37 -13.22 -9.15
N HIS A 321 -8.12 -13.47 -10.22
CA HIS A 321 -8.18 -14.72 -10.93
C HIS A 321 -7.81 -14.48 -12.39
N LEU A 322 -6.76 -15.15 -12.86
CA LEU A 322 -6.37 -15.09 -14.27
C LEU A 322 -7.43 -15.81 -15.10
N GLU A 323 -7.93 -15.16 -16.15
CA GLU A 323 -8.85 -15.75 -17.11
C GLU A 323 -8.16 -15.93 -18.46
N SER A 324 -8.25 -14.94 -19.34
CA SER A 324 -7.62 -15.00 -20.66
C SER A 324 -6.22 -14.38 -20.71
N LEU A 325 -5.62 -13.96 -19.60
CA LEU A 325 -4.22 -13.49 -19.59
C LEU A 325 -3.25 -14.67 -19.66
N LYS A 326 -2.40 -14.70 -20.69
CA LYS A 326 -1.32 -15.70 -20.82
C LYS A 326 -0.03 -15.20 -20.17
N GLN A 327 0.86 -16.15 -19.83
CA GLN A 327 2.17 -15.88 -19.23
C GLN A 327 3.11 -15.04 -20.12
N ASP A 328 2.94 -15.11 -21.45
CA ASP A 328 3.66 -14.28 -22.41
C ASP A 328 3.10 -12.84 -22.53
N SER A 329 2.24 -12.44 -21.58
CA SER A 329 1.50 -11.18 -21.58
C SER A 329 0.63 -10.98 -22.82
N SER A 330 0.15 -12.05 -23.45
CA SER A 330 -0.83 -11.97 -24.54
C SER A 330 -2.24 -12.30 -24.07
N CYS A 331 -3.23 -11.83 -24.84
CA CYS A 331 -4.62 -12.23 -24.69
C CYS A 331 -4.82 -13.65 -25.26
N GLY A 332 -5.37 -14.54 -24.45
CA GLY A 332 -5.67 -15.92 -24.81
C GLY A 332 -6.74 -16.06 -25.88
N ASN A 333 -7.63 -15.07 -26.01
CA ASN A 333 -8.71 -15.07 -27.00
C ASN A 333 -8.26 -14.55 -28.39
N CYS A 334 -7.54 -13.42 -28.45
CA CYS A 334 -7.17 -12.79 -29.73
C CYS A 334 -5.67 -12.82 -30.06
N GLY A 335 -4.82 -13.31 -29.15
CA GLY A 335 -3.36 -13.42 -29.35
C GLY A 335 -2.58 -12.10 -29.32
N LYS A 336 -3.24 -10.96 -29.12
CA LYS A 336 -2.56 -9.65 -29.04
C LYS A 336 -1.81 -9.52 -27.72
N ALA A 337 -0.60 -8.97 -27.77
CA ALA A 337 0.12 -8.53 -26.58
C ALA A 337 -0.72 -7.47 -25.85
N VAL A 338 -0.94 -7.69 -24.56
CA VAL A 338 -1.62 -6.77 -23.65
C VAL A 338 -0.56 -6.18 -22.73
N HIS A 339 -0.66 -4.89 -22.39
CA HIS A 339 0.38 -4.15 -21.65
C HIS A 339 0.48 -4.62 -20.19
N PHE A 340 0.98 -5.83 -19.98
CA PHE A 340 1.10 -6.54 -18.71
C PHE A 340 2.51 -7.10 -18.56
N ASN A 341 2.93 -7.27 -17.32
CA ASN A 341 4.00 -8.16 -16.95
C ASN A 341 3.39 -9.38 -16.22
N ALA A 342 2.94 -10.36 -17.00
CA ALA A 342 2.23 -11.54 -16.51
C ALA A 342 3.18 -12.60 -15.92
N LEU A 343 4.31 -12.17 -15.33
CA LEU A 343 5.32 -13.07 -14.74
C LEU A 343 4.64 -14.21 -14.00
N ASP A 344 5.04 -15.41 -14.36
CA ASP A 344 4.55 -16.59 -13.69
C ASP A 344 5.22 -16.72 -12.32
N LEU A 345 4.60 -16.11 -11.33
CA LEU A 345 4.94 -16.31 -9.93
C LEU A 345 4.00 -17.35 -9.30
N GLN A 346 3.58 -18.38 -10.04
CA GLN A 346 2.66 -19.42 -9.59
C GLN A 346 3.07 -20.07 -8.28
N ASP A 347 4.36 -20.30 -8.05
CA ASP A 347 4.87 -20.79 -6.77
C ASP A 347 4.43 -19.87 -5.61
N SER A 348 4.35 -18.56 -5.83
CA SER A 348 3.92 -17.57 -4.84
C SER A 348 2.39 -17.36 -4.73
N LEU A 349 1.57 -18.06 -5.52
CA LEU A 349 0.11 -17.86 -5.50
C LEU A 349 -0.60 -18.63 -4.39
N GLU A 350 -0.04 -19.76 -3.94
CA GLU A 350 -0.71 -20.64 -3.00
C GLU A 350 0.19 -21.02 -1.82
N ASN A 351 -0.40 -21.02 -0.63
CA ASN A 351 0.22 -21.58 0.57
C ASN A 351 0.18 -23.11 0.49
N SER A 352 1.11 -23.79 1.15
CA SER A 352 1.09 -25.25 1.22
C SER A 352 -0.22 -25.73 1.81
N GLU A 353 -0.83 -26.71 1.13
CA GLU A 353 -2.02 -27.40 1.63
C GLU A 353 -1.62 -28.58 2.53
N THR A 354 -2.31 -28.74 3.65
CA THR A 354 -2.03 -29.77 4.65
C THR A 354 -3.29 -30.22 5.38
N THR A 355 -3.25 -31.39 6.01
CA THR A 355 -4.18 -31.74 7.09
C THR A 355 -3.76 -31.03 8.37
N LEU A 356 -4.71 -30.78 9.27
CA LEU A 356 -4.37 -30.25 10.60
C LEU A 356 -3.53 -31.27 11.39
N PRO A 357 -2.52 -30.81 12.14
CA PRO A 357 -1.77 -31.68 13.04
C PRO A 357 -2.62 -32.18 14.22
N ASP A 358 -2.19 -33.28 14.84
CA ASP A 358 -2.83 -33.89 16.02
C ASP A 358 -2.56 -33.11 17.34
N ASN A 359 -2.30 -31.81 17.26
CA ASN A 359 -2.05 -30.93 18.39
C ASN A 359 -3.30 -30.15 18.80
N GLU A 360 -3.25 -29.56 19.99
CA GLU A 360 -4.33 -28.71 20.49
C GLU A 360 -4.33 -27.38 19.73
N LEU A 361 -5.38 -27.17 18.92
CA LEU A 361 -5.59 -25.96 18.12
C LEU A 361 -6.89 -25.29 18.55
N VAL A 362 -6.82 -23.98 18.77
CA VAL A 362 -7.98 -23.11 18.91
C VAL A 362 -8.51 -22.79 17.52
N ARG A 363 -9.80 -23.05 17.29
CA ARG A 363 -10.47 -22.78 16.01
C ARG A 363 -11.37 -21.56 16.12
N HIS A 364 -11.25 -20.67 15.14
CA HIS A 364 -12.11 -19.52 14.95
C HIS A 364 -12.85 -19.70 13.62
N THR A 365 -14.17 -19.73 13.67
CA THR A 365 -15.03 -19.70 12.48
C THR A 365 -15.55 -18.28 12.31
N TYR A 366 -15.50 -17.79 11.08
CA TYR A 366 -15.92 -16.46 10.72
C TYR A 366 -16.84 -16.49 9.50
N GLU A 367 -17.89 -15.67 9.51
CA GLU A 367 -18.81 -15.49 8.39
C GLU A 367 -18.72 -14.05 7.86
N TRP A 368 -18.61 -13.90 6.54
CA TRP A 368 -18.63 -12.61 5.86
C TRP A 368 -20.00 -11.95 6.01
N ARG A 369 -20.01 -10.65 6.31
CA ARG A 369 -21.24 -9.90 6.55
C ARG A 369 -21.11 -8.45 6.13
N GLY A 370 -22.24 -7.85 5.74
CA GLY A 370 -22.30 -6.45 5.31
C GLY A 370 -21.23 -6.14 4.26
N ASP A 371 -20.49 -5.06 4.49
CA ASP A 371 -19.41 -4.61 3.62
C ASP A 371 -18.03 -5.19 3.98
N ILE A 372 -17.93 -6.09 4.96
CA ILE A 372 -16.65 -6.70 5.38
C ILE A 372 -16.21 -7.72 4.33
N THR A 373 -15.04 -7.51 3.74
CA THR A 373 -14.49 -8.39 2.70
C THR A 373 -13.07 -8.87 2.99
N SER A 374 -12.48 -8.49 4.13
CA SER A 374 -11.18 -9.01 4.56
C SER A 374 -11.06 -9.13 6.08
N ILE A 375 -10.15 -10.01 6.52
CA ILE A 375 -9.72 -10.15 7.90
C ILE A 375 -8.21 -10.01 7.96
N HIS A 376 -7.73 -9.17 8.87
CA HIS A 376 -6.32 -9.09 9.20
C HIS A 376 -6.07 -10.00 10.40
N VAL A 377 -5.22 -10.99 10.20
CA VAL A 377 -4.76 -11.87 11.28
C VAL A 377 -3.39 -11.40 11.70
N GLN A 378 -3.28 -10.95 12.94
CA GLN A 378 -2.00 -10.63 13.58
C GLN A 378 -1.67 -11.74 14.55
N ALA A 379 -0.48 -12.31 14.43
CA ALA A 379 -0.04 -13.38 15.30
C ALA A 379 1.37 -13.12 15.82
N LYS A 380 1.63 -13.57 17.04
CA LYS A 380 2.94 -13.61 17.65
C LYS A 380 3.17 -15.00 18.21
N ASN A 381 4.27 -15.62 17.80
CA ASN A 381 4.80 -16.82 18.41
C ASN A 381 5.65 -16.41 19.62
N PRO A 382 5.25 -16.69 20.86
CA PRO A 382 6.07 -16.34 22.03
C PRO A 382 7.15 -17.39 22.33
N THR A 383 7.23 -18.47 21.54
CA THR A 383 8.09 -19.62 21.83
C THR A 383 9.39 -19.58 21.04
N ASN A 384 10.36 -20.37 21.47
CA ASN A 384 11.64 -20.55 20.78
C ASN A 384 11.62 -21.62 19.67
N LYS A 385 10.44 -22.11 19.29
CA LYS A 385 10.26 -23.11 18.23
C LYS A 385 9.36 -22.56 17.15
N ALA A 386 9.65 -22.89 15.89
CA ALA A 386 8.75 -22.58 14.79
C ALA A 386 7.43 -23.36 14.94
N THR A 387 6.36 -22.77 14.42
CA THR A 387 5.03 -23.36 14.36
C THR A 387 4.29 -22.81 13.14
N SER A 388 3.01 -23.12 13.01
CA SER A 388 2.21 -22.65 11.89
C SER A 388 0.80 -22.30 12.32
N ILE A 389 0.18 -21.41 11.56
CA ILE A 389 -1.25 -21.09 11.64
C ILE A 389 -1.89 -21.69 10.40
N TYR A 390 -3.12 -22.17 10.54
CA TYR A 390 -3.84 -22.80 9.46
C TYR A 390 -5.10 -22.02 9.17
N TYR A 391 -5.48 -21.92 7.90
CA TYR A 391 -6.78 -21.40 7.53
C TYR A 391 -7.36 -22.14 6.32
N ARG A 392 -8.68 -22.08 6.18
CA ARG A 392 -9.38 -22.49 4.96
C ARG A 392 -10.59 -21.62 4.75
N LYS A 393 -11.02 -21.47 3.51
CA LYS A 393 -12.27 -20.76 3.18
C LYS A 393 -13.42 -21.75 3.15
N GLN A 394 -14.65 -21.30 3.40
CA GLN A 394 -15.79 -22.23 3.43
C GLN A 394 -16.17 -22.73 2.03
N SER A 395 -15.87 -21.95 0.97
CA SER A 395 -16.05 -22.40 -0.41
C SER A 395 -14.99 -23.38 -0.91
N ASP A 396 -13.90 -23.60 -0.15
CA ASP A 396 -12.86 -24.54 -0.54
C ASP A 396 -13.44 -25.96 -0.56
N ALA A 397 -13.47 -26.58 -1.74
CA ALA A 397 -14.04 -27.92 -1.92
C ALA A 397 -13.16 -29.04 -1.29
N SER A 398 -11.94 -28.71 -0.89
CA SER A 398 -11.00 -29.62 -0.23
C SER A 398 -11.16 -29.55 1.29
N GLU A 399 -10.95 -30.66 1.99
CA GLU A 399 -10.85 -30.64 3.46
C GLU A 399 -9.48 -30.13 3.95
N LEU A 400 -8.61 -29.71 3.02
CA LEU A 400 -7.24 -29.29 3.31
C LEU A 400 -7.20 -27.86 3.84
N TRP A 401 -6.16 -27.58 4.60
CA TRP A 401 -5.89 -26.30 5.22
C TRP A 401 -4.65 -25.68 4.59
N LYS A 402 -4.68 -24.37 4.41
CA LYS A 402 -3.53 -23.57 4.00
C LYS A 402 -2.69 -23.24 5.21
N GLU A 403 -1.38 -23.44 5.10
CA GLU A 403 -0.42 -23.23 6.18
C GLU A 403 0.29 -21.86 6.06
N ILE A 404 0.33 -21.13 7.17
CA ILE A 404 1.13 -19.92 7.35
C ILE A 404 2.25 -20.24 8.34
N PRO A 405 3.51 -20.37 7.89
CA PRO A 405 4.63 -20.67 8.77
C PRO A 405 4.93 -19.46 9.67
N LEU A 406 5.27 -19.72 10.93
CA LEU A 406 5.61 -18.70 11.92
C LEU A 406 6.88 -19.10 12.67
N ALA A 407 7.95 -18.33 12.49
CA ALA A 407 9.23 -18.60 13.13
C ALA A 407 9.17 -18.38 14.65
N ALA A 408 10.19 -18.88 15.35
CA ALA A 408 10.37 -18.64 16.77
C ALA A 408 10.39 -17.13 17.07
N GLU A 409 9.67 -16.71 18.11
CA GLU A 409 9.60 -15.30 18.56
C GLU A 409 9.06 -14.30 17.51
N GLU A 410 8.60 -14.78 16.35
CA GLU A 410 8.16 -13.94 15.23
C GLU A 410 6.80 -13.30 15.51
N SER A 411 6.65 -12.04 15.10
CA SER A 411 5.36 -11.41 14.93
C SER A 411 5.09 -11.17 13.45
N PHE A 412 3.99 -11.73 12.97
CA PHE A 412 3.62 -11.70 11.57
C PHE A 412 2.16 -11.33 11.41
N ARG A 413 1.84 -10.64 10.30
CA ARG A 413 0.46 -10.32 9.92
C ARG A 413 0.19 -10.91 8.54
N PHE A 414 -1.04 -11.35 8.29
CA PHE A 414 -1.48 -11.71 6.95
C PHE A 414 -2.93 -11.29 6.76
N ILE A 415 -3.32 -11.04 5.51
CA ILE A 415 -4.68 -10.64 5.12
C ILE A 415 -5.37 -11.80 4.42
N LEU A 416 -6.53 -12.19 4.93
CA LEU A 416 -7.45 -13.11 4.26
C LEU A 416 -8.60 -12.32 3.66
N ALA A 417 -8.78 -12.38 2.35
CA ALA A 417 -9.84 -11.66 1.64
C ALA A 417 -10.89 -12.61 1.05
N LYS A 418 -12.13 -12.11 1.00
CA LYS A 418 -13.26 -12.74 0.34
C LYS A 418 -12.95 -12.88 -1.16
N PRO A 419 -12.90 -14.09 -1.72
CA PRO A 419 -12.46 -14.32 -3.10
C PRO A 419 -13.52 -14.03 -4.16
N ASN A 420 -14.79 -14.13 -3.81
CA ASN A 420 -15.92 -14.00 -4.72
C ASN A 420 -17.20 -13.68 -3.92
N ALA A 421 -18.34 -13.51 -4.58
CA ALA A 421 -19.58 -13.15 -3.92
C ALA A 421 -20.15 -14.32 -3.08
N GLU A 422 -19.93 -15.54 -3.53
CA GLU A 422 -20.49 -16.79 -3.02
C GLU A 422 -19.81 -17.29 -1.74
N GLU A 423 -18.57 -16.86 -1.47
CA GLU A 423 -17.86 -17.21 -0.25
C GLU A 423 -18.66 -16.78 0.99
N SER A 424 -18.93 -17.72 1.89
CA SER A 424 -19.71 -17.47 3.11
C SER A 424 -18.83 -17.17 4.31
N GLY A 425 -17.58 -17.64 4.33
CA GLY A 425 -16.73 -17.43 5.51
C GLY A 425 -15.33 -17.99 5.41
N LEU A 426 -14.71 -18.15 6.57
CA LEU A 426 -13.42 -18.84 6.71
C LEU A 426 -13.28 -19.45 8.10
N GLU A 427 -12.37 -20.40 8.20
CA GLU A 427 -11.92 -20.95 9.47
C GLU A 427 -10.42 -20.69 9.64
N ILE A 428 -10.01 -20.36 10.86
CA ILE A 428 -8.60 -20.20 11.26
C ILE A 428 -8.36 -21.12 12.44
N ALA A 429 -7.31 -21.93 12.37
CA ALA A 429 -6.85 -22.78 13.46
C ALA A 429 -5.44 -22.37 13.86
N LEU A 430 -5.24 -22.12 15.15
CA LEU A 430 -3.97 -21.66 15.71
C LEU A 430 -3.64 -22.42 17.00
N PRO A 431 -2.35 -22.71 17.27
CA PRO A 431 -1.95 -23.26 18.57
C PRO A 431 -2.38 -22.34 19.71
N ASP A 432 -2.84 -22.92 20.83
CA ASP A 432 -3.40 -22.19 21.99
C ASP A 432 -2.44 -21.16 22.62
N PHE A 433 -1.13 -21.37 22.50
CA PHE A 433 -0.09 -20.48 22.98
C PHE A 433 0.21 -19.29 22.04
N ILE A 434 -0.35 -19.26 20.82
CA ILE A 434 -0.18 -18.14 19.91
C ILE A 434 -1.00 -16.95 20.40
N VAL A 435 -0.33 -15.82 20.61
CA VAL A 435 -1.00 -14.55 20.88
C VAL A 435 -1.47 -14.00 19.53
N SER A 436 -2.78 -13.92 19.31
CA SER A 436 -3.35 -13.43 18.06
C SER A 436 -4.36 -12.31 18.28
N ASN A 437 -4.58 -11.50 17.25
CA ASN A 437 -5.67 -10.54 17.15
C ASN A 437 -6.24 -10.60 15.73
N LEU A 438 -7.55 -10.76 15.62
CA LEU A 438 -8.25 -10.80 14.34
C LEU A 438 -9.09 -9.53 14.19
N PHE A 439 -8.95 -8.89 13.03
CA PHE A 439 -9.62 -7.63 12.74
C PHE A 439 -10.43 -7.72 11.46
N GLU A 440 -11.70 -7.36 11.55
CA GLU A 440 -12.59 -7.24 10.39
C GLU A 440 -12.29 -5.97 9.60
N VAL A 441 -12.27 -6.07 8.27
CA VAL A 441 -11.88 -4.99 7.37
C VAL A 441 -12.80 -4.92 6.15
N PHE A 442 -13.18 -3.71 5.74
CA PHE A 442 -14.13 -3.50 4.65
C PHE A 442 -13.59 -3.89 3.28
N ASP A 443 -12.38 -3.47 2.91
CA ASP A 443 -11.82 -3.69 1.58
C ASP A 443 -10.39 -4.23 1.67
N ARG A 444 -9.46 -3.30 1.72
CA ARG A 444 -8.01 -3.39 1.58
C ARG A 444 -7.35 -2.73 2.77
N ALA A 445 -7.94 -1.65 3.21
CA ALA A 445 -7.20 -0.66 3.93
C ALA A 445 -7.24 -1.01 5.41
N HIS A 446 -6.11 -0.81 6.09
CA HIS A 446 -5.75 -1.33 7.41
C HIS A 446 -6.67 -0.84 8.56
N PHE A 447 -7.97 -1.04 8.40
CA PHE A 447 -9.07 -0.49 9.15
C PHE A 447 -9.75 -1.62 9.89
N PRO A 448 -9.22 -2.01 11.06
CA PRO A 448 -10.03 -2.76 11.99
C PRO A 448 -11.30 -1.95 12.23
N THR A 449 -12.46 -2.47 11.85
CA THR A 449 -13.74 -1.86 12.21
C THR A 449 -13.89 -1.91 13.73
N ILE A 450 -13.52 -3.05 14.32
CA ILE A 450 -13.15 -3.33 15.71
C ILE A 450 -12.39 -4.68 15.76
N SER A 451 -11.72 -5.00 16.87
CA SER A 451 -11.26 -6.39 17.12
C SER A 451 -12.47 -7.30 17.23
N ILE A 452 -12.40 -8.53 16.69
CA ILE A 452 -13.47 -9.54 16.86
C ILE A 452 -13.77 -9.78 18.35
N GLU A 453 -12.76 -9.66 19.21
CA GLU A 453 -12.87 -9.83 20.67
C GLU A 453 -13.61 -8.65 21.33
N GLU A 454 -13.58 -7.47 20.72
CA GLU A 454 -14.24 -6.25 21.20
C GLU A 454 -15.68 -6.09 20.66
N GLY A 455 -16.13 -7.00 19.78
CA GLY A 455 -17.49 -7.08 19.24
C GLY A 455 -17.54 -7.17 17.72
N VAL A 456 -18.75 -7.08 17.15
CA VAL A 456 -18.99 -7.08 15.69
C VAL A 456 -19.42 -5.68 15.20
N SER A 457 -18.76 -5.15 14.17
CA SER A 457 -19.24 -3.95 13.45
C SER A 457 -20.02 -4.38 12.21
N GLU A 458 -21.35 -4.30 12.25
CA GLU A 458 -22.21 -4.75 11.14
C GLU A 458 -22.31 -3.74 9.99
N ASN A 459 -21.84 -2.51 10.18
CA ASN A 459 -21.96 -1.45 9.18
C ASN A 459 -20.68 -0.63 9.09
N ASP A 460 -20.43 -0.09 7.89
CA ASP A 460 -19.65 1.12 7.75
C ASP A 460 -20.31 2.21 8.60
N ARG A 461 -19.68 2.57 9.74
CA ARG A 461 -20.18 3.63 10.62
C ARG A 461 -20.11 5.01 9.96
N THR A 462 -19.53 5.08 8.76
CA THR A 462 -19.71 6.23 7.89
C THR A 462 -21.20 6.36 7.59
N ALA A 463 -21.84 7.41 8.10
CA ALA A 463 -23.20 7.73 7.70
C ALA A 463 -23.27 7.70 6.16
N LEU A 464 -24.27 7.02 5.60
CA LEU A 464 -24.67 7.16 4.20
C LEU A 464 -25.77 8.25 4.17
N PRO A 465 -25.45 9.55 4.26
CA PRO A 465 -26.47 10.55 4.02
C PRO A 465 -26.93 10.39 2.58
N LYS A 466 -28.25 10.26 2.38
CA LYS A 466 -28.85 10.60 1.08
C LYS A 466 -28.40 12.02 0.76
N PHE A 467 -27.76 12.16 -0.39
CA PHE A 467 -27.15 13.40 -0.84
C PHE A 467 -28.17 14.54 -0.89
N GLU A 468 -28.11 15.46 0.08
CA GLU A 468 -28.84 16.75 0.07
C GLU A 468 -27.90 17.94 -0.23
N GLY A 469 -26.71 17.69 -0.79
CA GLY A 469 -25.80 18.75 -1.26
C GLY A 469 -25.22 19.65 -0.16
N LYS A 470 -24.86 19.13 1.02
CA LYS A 470 -24.23 19.95 2.07
C LYS A 470 -22.74 20.20 1.81
N GLN A 471 -22.40 21.48 1.79
CA GLN A 471 -21.09 22.05 1.50
C GLN A 471 -20.00 21.62 2.50
N ILE A 472 -18.78 21.51 1.95
CA ILE A 472 -17.49 21.40 2.64
C ILE A 472 -17.49 22.20 3.96
N PRO A 473 -17.06 21.62 5.11
CA PRO A 473 -16.83 22.40 6.33
C PRO A 473 -15.99 23.62 6.00
N GLU A 474 -16.39 24.81 6.43
CA GLU A 474 -15.80 26.08 5.97
C GLU A 474 -14.26 26.12 6.13
N LYS A 475 -13.74 25.46 7.18
CA LYS A 475 -12.30 25.22 7.44
C LYS A 475 -11.57 24.45 6.32
N LEU A 476 -12.26 23.60 5.57
CA LEU A 476 -11.72 22.75 4.50
C LEU A 476 -11.97 23.28 3.09
N LYS A 477 -12.83 24.30 2.89
CA LYS A 477 -13.03 24.93 1.57
C LYS A 477 -11.67 25.36 0.99
N LEU A 478 -11.26 24.73 -0.11
CA LEU A 478 -10.16 25.21 -0.93
C LEU A 478 -10.73 26.42 -1.67
N SER A 479 -10.14 27.61 -1.50
CA SER A 479 -10.45 28.70 -2.42
C SER A 479 -9.92 28.25 -3.78
N LEU A 480 -10.82 27.79 -4.65
CA LEU A 480 -10.48 27.64 -6.06
C LEU A 480 -10.03 29.03 -6.50
N ALA A 481 -8.73 29.20 -6.77
CA ALA A 481 -8.26 30.40 -7.42
C ALA A 481 -8.98 30.44 -8.77
N GLU A 482 -9.80 31.46 -9.00
CA GLU A 482 -10.35 31.71 -10.32
C GLU A 482 -9.17 31.79 -11.31
N PRO A 483 -9.26 31.15 -12.48
CA PRO A 483 -8.24 31.31 -13.49
C PRO A 483 -8.12 32.81 -13.80
N ASN A 484 -6.93 33.37 -13.63
CA ASN A 484 -6.66 34.73 -14.07
C ASN A 484 -6.96 34.82 -15.59
N PRO A 485 -7.66 35.87 -16.05
CA PRO A 485 -8.14 35.99 -17.42
C PRO A 485 -7.03 36.02 -18.47
#